data_AF-A0A440V423-F1
#
_entry.id   AF-A0A440V423-F1
#
_cell.length_a   1.000
_cell.length_b   1.000
_cell.length_c   1.000
_cell.angle_alpha   90.00
_cell.angle_beta   90.00
_cell.angle_gamma   90.00
#
_symmetry.space_group_name_H-M   'P 1'
#
loop_
_entity.id
_entity.type
_entity.pdbx_description
1 polymer ?
#
loop_
_entity_poly.entity_id
_entity_poly.type
_entity_poly.pdbx_seq_one_letter_code
_entity_poly.pdbx_strand_id
1 'polypeptide(L)' 'MRSLLFVPGDSERKLEKGFGAGADVVIVDLEDSVAAGN' A
#
# COMPACT_ATOMS: atom_id res chain seq x y z
N MET A 1 16.18 7.94 0.98
CA MET A 1 15.01 7.06 1.09
C MET A 1 15.45 5.79 1.80
N ARG A 2 14.91 5.54 2.99
CA ARG A 2 15.31 4.48 3.93
C ARG A 2 14.21 3.43 4.09
N SER A 3 12.95 3.78 3.82
CA SER A 3 11.80 2.89 3.94
C SER A 3 10.85 3.01 2.75
N LEU A 4 10.44 1.87 2.22
CA LEU A 4 9.43 1.74 1.17
C LEU A 4 8.35 0.81 1.70
N LEU A 5 7.12 1.29 1.75
CA LEU A 5 5.97 0.53 2.24
C LEU A 5 5.05 0.18 1.07
N PHE A 6 4.91 -1.11 0.78
CA PHE A 6 3.96 -1.62 -0.20
C PHE A 6 2.58 -1.80 0.47
N VAL A 7 1.54 -1.26 -0.16
CA VAL A 7 0.16 -1.28 0.34
C VAL A 7 -0.77 -1.78 -0.77
N PRO A 8 -1.59 -2.83 -0.54
CA PRO A 8 -2.58 -3.27 -1.52
C PRO A 8 -3.57 -2.16 -1.86
N GLY A 9 -3.78 -1.89 -3.16
CA GLY A 9 -4.66 -0.83 -3.63
C GLY A 9 -6.17 -1.10 -3.46
N ASP A 10 -6.54 -2.32 -3.11
CA ASP A 10 -7.92 -2.80 -2.97
C ASP A 10 -8.49 -2.67 -1.55
N SER A 11 -7.73 -2.10 -0.61
CA SER A 11 -8.11 -2.07 0.80
C SER A 11 -7.99 -0.67 1.39
N GLU A 12 -9.11 0.05 1.44
CA GLU A 12 -9.20 1.41 2.01
C GLU A 12 -8.62 1.48 3.43
N ARG A 13 -8.95 0.50 4.28
CA ARG A 13 -8.40 0.39 5.65
C ARG A 13 -6.86 0.29 5.67
N LYS A 14 -6.25 -0.39 4.70
CA LYS A 14 -4.79 -0.51 4.61
C LYS A 14 -4.16 0.75 4.03
N LEU A 15 -4.82 1.40 3.07
CA LEU A 15 -4.40 2.69 2.50
C LEU A 15 -4.34 3.77 3.58
N GLU A 16 -5.41 3.94 4.37
CA GLU A 16 -5.44 4.90 5.49
C GLU A 16 -4.26 4.71 6.45
N LYS A 17 -3.99 3.44 6.83
CA LYS A 17 -2.86 3.11 7.71
C LYS A 17 -1.52 3.33 7.02
N GLY A 18 -1.41 2.98 5.74
CA GLY A 18 -0.17 3.10 4.97
C GLY A 18 0.30 4.54 4.87
N PHE A 19 -0.60 5.47 4.55
CA PHE A 19 -0.29 6.90 4.52
C PHE A 19 0.04 7.47 5.91
N GLY A 20 -0.51 6.88 6.98
CA GLY A 20 -0.18 7.23 8.36
C GLY A 20 1.08 6.57 8.95
N ALA A 21 1.75 5.67 8.21
CA ALA A 21 2.80 4.80 8.76
C ALA A 21 4.18 5.47 8.91
N GLY A 22 4.37 6.68 8.37
CA GLY A 22 5.65 7.40 8.43
C GLY A 22 6.77 6.78 7.57
N ALA A 23 6.42 6.01 6.55
CA ALA A 23 7.38 5.54 5.56
C ALA A 23 7.87 6.71 4.67
N ASP A 24 9.13 6.66 4.22
CA ASP A 24 9.66 7.68 3.30
C ASP A 24 8.92 7.64 1.94
N VAL A 25 8.48 6.45 1.50
CA VAL A 25 7.62 6.24 0.32
C VAL A 25 6.56 5.19 0.61
N VAL A 26 5.33 5.44 0.12
CA VAL A 26 4.24 4.48 0.05
C VAL A 26 4.01 4.11 -1.40
N ILE A 27 4.08 2.81 -1.72
CA ILE A 27 3.80 2.25 -3.03
C ILE A 27 2.45 1.56 -2.94
N VAL A 28 1.46 2.10 -3.65
CA VAL A 28 0.16 1.45 -3.81
C VAL A 28 0.31 0.40 -4.90
N ASP A 29 0.22 -0.86 -4.50
CA ASP A 29 0.39 -2.02 -5.37
C ASP A 29 -0.95 -2.46 -5.96
N LEU A 30 -1.00 -2.57 -7.28
CA LEU A 30 -2.14 -3.03 -8.06
C LEU A 30 -1.90 -4.40 -8.71
N GLU A 31 -0.70 -4.98 -8.53
CA GLU A 31 -0.33 -6.28 -9.06
C GLU A 31 -0.49 -7.36 -7.98
N ASP A 32 0.60 -7.96 -7.52
CA ASP A 32 0.61 -9.19 -6.72
C ASP A 32 -0.12 -9.08 -5.37
N SER A 33 -0.28 -7.86 -4.85
CA SER A 33 -1.03 -7.62 -3.61
C SER A 33 -2.54 -7.54 -3.78
N VAL A 34 -3.07 -7.54 -5.01
CA VAL A 34 -4.50 -7.42 -5.34
C VAL A 34 -4.99 -8.69 -6.03
N ALA A 35 -6.12 -9.24 -5.58
CA ALA A 35 -6.73 -10.38 -6.25
C ALA A 35 -7.30 -9.95 -7.60
N ALA A 36 -7.11 -10.76 -8.66
CA ALA A 36 -7.54 -10.42 -10.02
C ALA A 36 -9.06 -10.19 -10.20
N GLY A 37 -9.88 -10.51 -9.19
CA GLY A 37 -11.33 -10.32 -9.20
C GLY A 37 -11.84 -9.23 -8.25
N ASN A 38 -10.95 -8.37 -7.74
CA ASN A 38 -11.34 -7.19 -6.96
C ASN A 38 -11.78 -6.02 -7.83
#